data_AF-A0A2S1LQK4-F1
#
_entry.id   AF-A0A2S1LQK4-F1
#
_cell.length_a   1.000
_cell.length_b   1.000
_cell.length_c   1.000
_cell.angle_alpha   90.00
_cell.angle_beta   90.00
_cell.angle_gamma   90.00
#
_symmetry.space_group_name_H-M   'P 1'
#
loop_
_entity.id
_entity.type
_entity.pdbx_description
1 polymer ?
#
loop_
_entity_poly.entity_id
_entity_poly.type
_entity_poly.pdbx_seq_one_letter_code
_entity_poly.pdbx_strand_id
1 'polypeptide(L)'
;MKDRKQYILIGALIFIVGIIAMFPLEVLMNSNNIGKLTLSFSGLSIGLLVLLYGFMGRSFLKAVGIILAGVLISMLFWYVYENGEWGDSIIIFWVGVPAGILGSILFLIVNHYFLCGKNNKTAIGIQVLWGLLILAAVNALYYNFGDLMDSIL
;
A
#
# COMPACT_ATOMS: atom_id res chain seq x y z
N MET A 1 7.18 -23.64 7.06
CA MET A 1 6.29 -24.74 7.52
C MET A 1 6.09 -24.81 9.04
N LYS A 2 6.62 -23.90 9.88
CA LYS A 2 5.94 -23.46 11.12
C LYS A 2 5.80 -21.94 10.97
N ASP A 3 4.93 -21.57 10.03
CA ASP A 3 4.84 -20.29 9.27
C ASP A 3 6.06 -20.00 8.40
N ARG A 4 6.18 -18.81 7.86
CA ARG A 4 7.38 -18.36 7.15
C ARG A 4 8.41 -17.65 8.03
N LYS A 5 8.96 -18.26 9.09
CA LYS A 5 8.33 -18.89 10.29
C LYS A 5 7.79 -17.88 11.33
N GLN A 6 7.28 -16.76 10.88
CA GLN A 6 8.04 -15.58 11.22
C GLN A 6 7.52 -14.45 10.31
N TYR A 7 7.32 -14.60 9.00
CA TYR A 7 7.01 -13.51 8.05
C TYR A 7 7.71 -12.14 8.27
N ILE A 8 9.01 -11.99 8.53
CA ILE A 8 9.95 -12.79 9.31
C ILE A 8 10.04 -12.07 10.69
N LEU A 9 9.71 -12.74 11.81
CA LEU A 9 9.13 -12.30 13.11
C LEU A 9 8.16 -11.09 13.07
N ILE A 10 7.49 -10.94 11.92
CA ILE A 10 6.52 -9.95 11.42
C ILE A 10 7.18 -8.64 11.06
N GLY A 11 7.82 -8.58 9.88
CA GLY A 11 8.68 -7.43 9.53
C GLY A 11 9.65 -7.09 10.67
N ALA A 12 10.15 -8.16 11.32
CA ALA A 12 10.33 -8.33 12.76
C ALA A 12 9.91 -7.14 13.61
N LEU A 13 8.65 -7.24 14.07
CA LEU A 13 7.98 -6.25 14.89
C LEU A 13 7.81 -4.92 14.10
N ILE A 14 7.54 -4.98 12.77
CA ILE A 14 7.56 -3.87 11.76
C ILE A 14 8.48 -2.77 12.21
N PHE A 15 9.73 -3.24 12.16
CA PHE A 15 10.96 -2.57 12.49
C PHE A 15 11.09 -2.13 13.97
N ILE A 16 10.57 -2.99 14.86
CA ILE A 16 10.33 -2.79 16.30
C ILE A 16 9.55 -1.52 16.55
N VAL A 17 8.44 -1.42 15.80
CA VAL A 17 7.65 -0.24 15.49
C VAL A 17 8.64 0.68 14.72
N GLY A 18 8.38 1.34 13.58
CA GLY A 18 9.36 2.19 12.82
C GLY A 18 10.06 3.37 13.55
N ILE A 19 10.50 3.13 14.78
CA ILE A 19 9.85 3.59 16.02
C ILE A 19 10.59 2.81 17.17
N ILE A 20 9.96 2.00 18.04
CA ILE A 20 10.03 1.95 19.54
C ILE A 20 9.47 3.21 20.22
N ALA A 21 9.11 4.22 19.46
CA ALA A 21 9.84 5.42 19.30
C ALA A 21 8.97 6.36 18.45
N MET A 22 8.93 6.32 17.12
CA MET A 22 8.33 7.37 16.30
C MET A 22 8.93 8.69 16.80
N PHE A 23 10.25 8.70 16.95
CA PHE A 23 10.98 8.61 18.22
C PHE A 23 10.89 9.89 19.02
N PRO A 24 10.43 9.81 20.27
CA PRO A 24 9.12 9.50 20.84
C PRO A 24 8.04 10.48 20.39
N LEU A 25 7.05 10.02 19.62
CA LEU A 25 5.80 10.76 19.42
C LEU A 25 6.02 12.23 19.05
N GLU A 26 6.91 12.46 18.08
CA GLU A 26 7.21 13.82 17.61
C GLU A 26 7.59 14.76 18.77
N VAL A 27 8.15 14.21 19.86
CA VAL A 27 8.45 14.80 21.18
C VAL A 27 7.87 16.19 21.37
N LEU A 28 6.58 16.20 21.68
CA LEU A 28 5.80 17.40 21.99
C LEU A 28 5.54 18.28 20.75
N MET A 29 4.62 17.90 19.87
CA MET A 29 3.69 18.85 19.21
C MET A 29 4.24 20.27 18.92
N ASN A 30 5.34 20.38 18.17
CA ASN A 30 5.71 21.64 17.53
C ASN A 30 6.29 21.34 16.14
N SER A 31 5.38 20.96 15.24
CA SER A 31 5.61 20.20 14.01
C SER A 31 5.98 21.06 12.79
N ASN A 32 7.01 21.91 12.86
CA ASN A 32 7.46 22.69 11.69
C ASN A 32 8.71 22.13 10.99
N ASN A 33 9.10 20.86 11.21
CA ASN A 33 10.35 20.34 10.66
C ASN A 33 10.22 18.96 9.98
N ILE A 34 10.16 19.00 8.64
CA ILE A 34 9.90 17.86 7.72
C ILE A 34 10.96 16.76 7.87
N GLY A 35 12.21 17.10 8.16
CA GLY A 35 13.31 16.13 8.26
C GLY A 35 13.12 15.06 9.34
N LYS A 36 12.32 15.33 10.38
CA LYS A 36 12.06 14.39 11.47
C LYS A 36 10.99 13.34 11.11
N LEU A 37 10.08 13.66 10.16
CA LEU A 37 9.09 12.72 9.63
C LEU A 37 9.74 11.67 8.72
N THR A 38 10.76 12.06 7.96
CA THR A 38 11.44 11.17 7.01
C THR A 38 12.00 9.91 7.68
N LEU A 39 12.52 10.03 8.90
CA LEU A 39 13.11 8.90 9.61
C LEU A 39 12.07 7.87 10.05
N SER A 40 10.93 8.32 10.56
CA SER A 40 9.82 7.45 10.96
C SER A 40 9.19 6.74 9.74
N PHE A 41 8.96 7.49 8.65
CA PHE A 41 8.40 6.92 7.42
C PHE A 41 9.33 5.91 6.73
N SER A 42 10.63 6.18 6.73
CA SER A 42 11.62 5.25 6.16
C SER A 42 11.72 3.96 6.98
N GLY A 43 11.69 4.05 8.32
CA GLY A 43 11.63 2.87 9.20
C GLY A 43 10.40 1.98 8.93
N LEU A 44 9.23 2.61 8.77
CA LEU A 44 8.00 1.89 8.39
C LEU A 44 8.10 1.26 7.00
N SER A 45 8.65 1.99 6.03
CA SER A 45 8.79 1.52 4.64
C SER A 45 9.69 0.28 4.57
N ILE A 46 10.80 0.29 5.30
CA ILE A 46 11.74 -0.85 5.35
C ILE A 46 11.09 -2.03 6.07
N GLY A 47 10.40 -1.80 7.19
CA GLY A 47 9.66 -2.85 7.90
C GLY A 47 8.61 -3.53 7.01
N LEU A 48 7.90 -2.74 6.20
CA LEU A 48 6.95 -3.24 5.20
C LEU A 48 7.64 -4.07 4.11
N LEU A 49 8.77 -3.63 3.57
CA LEU A 49 9.51 -4.38 2.55
C LEU A 49 10.05 -5.71 3.10
N VAL A 50 10.53 -5.73 4.34
CA VAL A 50 11.00 -6.96 5.01
C VAL A 50 9.83 -7.91 5.26
N LEU A 51 8.67 -7.39 5.67
CA LEU A 51 7.45 -8.19 5.78
C LEU A 51 7.04 -8.75 4.42
N LEU A 52 7.10 -7.95 3.35
CA LEU A 52 6.72 -8.35 1.99
C LEU A 52 7.70 -9.39 1.41
N TYR A 53 9.00 -9.22 1.63
CA TYR A 53 10.02 -10.20 1.30
C TYR A 53 9.86 -11.46 2.13
N GLY A 54 9.47 -11.31 3.39
CA GLY A 54 9.06 -12.35 4.30
C GLY A 54 7.73 -13.00 3.92
N PHE A 55 6.88 -12.37 3.10
CA PHE A 55 5.57 -12.86 2.62
C PHE A 55 5.48 -13.35 1.17
N MET A 56 6.35 -12.93 0.25
CA MET A 56 6.40 -13.48 -1.13
C MET A 56 7.67 -14.24 -1.55
N GLY A 57 8.85 -13.89 -1.02
CA GLY A 57 9.99 -14.82 -0.95
C GLY A 57 10.69 -14.83 -2.28
N ARG A 58 10.75 -15.99 -2.95
CA ARG A 58 11.26 -16.05 -4.33
C ARG A 58 10.45 -15.21 -5.32
N SER A 59 9.19 -14.90 -4.99
CA SER A 59 8.31 -14.06 -5.80
C SER A 59 8.27 -12.59 -5.37
N PHE A 60 9.20 -12.14 -4.51
CA PHE A 60 9.21 -10.77 -3.99
C PHE A 60 9.25 -9.68 -5.07
N LEU A 61 10.14 -9.80 -6.06
CA LEU A 61 10.23 -8.78 -7.13
C LEU A 61 8.93 -8.69 -7.95
N LYS A 62 8.22 -9.81 -8.12
CA LYS A 62 6.90 -9.81 -8.77
C LYS A 62 5.87 -9.07 -7.92
N ALA A 63 5.92 -9.25 -6.61
CA ALA A 63 5.08 -8.53 -5.66
C ALA A 63 5.30 -7.01 -5.72
N VAL A 64 6.56 -6.59 -5.68
CA VAL A 64 6.94 -5.17 -5.79
C VAL A 64 6.49 -4.58 -7.12
N GLY A 65 6.68 -5.32 -8.22
CA GLY A 65 6.19 -4.90 -9.53
C GLY A 65 4.66 -4.71 -9.56
N ILE A 66 3.90 -5.61 -8.93
CA ILE A 66 2.44 -5.50 -8.81
C ILE A 66 2.04 -4.27 -7.99
N ILE A 67 2.73 -4.00 -6.87
CA ILE A 67 2.47 -2.83 -6.04
C ILE A 67 2.75 -1.53 -6.82
N LEU A 68 3.89 -1.44 -7.50
CA LEU A 68 4.21 -0.28 -8.33
C LEU A 68 3.19 -0.07 -9.45
N ALA A 69 2.77 -1.16 -10.11
CA ALA A 69 1.73 -1.09 -11.12
C ALA A 69 0.40 -0.59 -10.53
N GLY A 70 -0.02 -1.08 -9.37
CA GLY A 70 -1.24 -0.62 -8.73
C GLY A 70 -1.17 0.82 -8.22
N VAL A 71 0.00 1.29 -7.77
CA VAL A 71 0.24 2.71 -7.47
C VAL A 71 0.06 3.57 -8.72
N LEU A 72 0.70 3.21 -9.84
CA LEU A 72 0.56 3.97 -11.09
C LEU A 72 -0.89 3.99 -11.59
N ILE A 73 -1.58 2.85 -11.53
CA ILE A 73 -2.99 2.75 -11.91
C ILE A 73 -3.85 3.63 -11.00
N SER A 74 -3.63 3.58 -9.69
CA SER A 74 -4.38 4.37 -8.71
C SER A 74 -4.14 5.87 -8.87
N MET A 75 -2.89 6.29 -9.08
CA MET A 75 -2.56 7.68 -9.41
C MET A 75 -3.23 8.11 -10.71
N LEU A 76 -3.30 7.23 -11.71
CA LEU A 76 -3.98 7.53 -12.97
C LEU A 76 -5.50 7.69 -12.77
N PHE A 77 -6.13 6.89 -11.91
CA PHE A 77 -7.54 7.08 -11.55
C PHE A 77 -7.79 8.46 -10.92
N TRP A 78 -6.97 8.87 -9.95
CA TRP A 78 -7.10 10.18 -9.32
C TRP A 78 -6.75 11.33 -10.26
N TYR A 79 -5.76 11.14 -11.14
CA TYR A 79 -5.45 12.12 -12.18
C TYR A 79 -6.61 12.34 -13.14
N VAL A 80 -7.28 11.27 -13.56
CA VAL A 80 -8.47 11.36 -14.42
C VAL A 80 -9.65 11.98 -13.65
N TYR A 81 -9.79 11.68 -12.37
CA TYR A 81 -10.83 12.24 -11.51
C TYR A 81 -10.68 13.76 -11.33
N GLU A 82 -9.47 14.25 -11.06
CA GLU A 82 -9.15 15.68 -10.93
C GLU A 82 -9.01 16.40 -12.30
N ASN A 83 -9.62 15.86 -13.35
CA ASN A 83 -9.63 16.42 -14.71
C ASN A 83 -8.24 16.72 -15.30
N GLY A 84 -7.20 16.02 -14.85
CA GLY A 84 -5.83 16.15 -15.37
C GLY A 84 -5.08 17.40 -14.90
N GLU A 85 -5.58 18.09 -13.90
CA GLU A 85 -4.89 19.24 -13.32
C GLU A 85 -3.77 18.76 -12.38
N TRP A 86 -2.53 18.85 -12.85
CA TRP A 86 -1.35 18.61 -12.02
C TRP A 86 -1.23 19.62 -10.85
N GLY A 87 -2.06 20.65 -10.79
CA GLY A 87 -2.17 21.58 -9.65
C GLY A 87 -2.67 20.89 -8.38
N ASP A 88 -3.64 19.98 -8.53
CA ASP A 88 -4.14 19.10 -7.46
C ASP A 88 -3.30 17.82 -7.31
N SER A 89 -2.07 17.86 -7.83
CA SER A 89 -1.06 16.79 -7.68
C SER A 89 -0.94 16.33 -6.23
N ILE A 90 -1.14 17.22 -5.26
CA ILE A 90 -1.16 16.89 -3.84
C ILE A 90 -2.15 15.75 -3.58
N ILE A 91 -3.40 15.84 -4.03
CA ILE A 91 -4.43 14.80 -3.81
C ILE A 91 -4.05 13.49 -4.52
N ILE A 92 -3.54 13.58 -5.75
CA ILE A 92 -3.12 12.42 -6.54
C ILE A 92 -2.02 11.63 -5.81
N PHE A 93 -1.05 12.31 -5.22
CA PHE A 93 0.01 11.68 -4.45
C PHE A 93 -0.48 11.23 -3.06
N TRP A 94 -1.26 12.05 -2.36
CA TRP A 94 -1.73 11.77 -1.00
C TRP A 94 -2.78 10.67 -0.90
N VAL A 95 -3.61 10.52 -1.93
CA VAL A 95 -4.69 9.53 -1.95
C VAL A 95 -4.36 8.38 -2.91
N GLY A 96 -3.88 8.73 -4.11
CA GLY A 96 -3.59 7.73 -5.14
C GLY A 96 -2.48 6.76 -4.75
N VAL A 97 -1.40 7.22 -4.14
CA VAL A 97 -0.29 6.35 -3.71
C VAL A 97 -0.72 5.41 -2.59
N PRO A 98 -1.30 5.86 -1.46
CA PRO A 98 -1.77 4.95 -0.41
C PRO A 98 -2.84 3.97 -0.89
N ALA A 99 -3.82 4.43 -1.68
CA ALA A 99 -4.87 3.57 -2.22
C ALA A 99 -4.30 2.48 -3.14
N GLY A 100 -3.32 2.82 -3.98
CA GLY A 100 -2.67 1.87 -4.89
C GLY A 100 -1.83 0.83 -4.15
N ILE A 101 -1.12 1.23 -3.10
CA ILE A 101 -0.38 0.31 -2.22
C ILE A 101 -1.36 -0.66 -1.54
N LEU A 102 -2.41 -0.14 -0.89
CA LEU A 102 -3.38 -0.95 -0.16
C LEU A 102 -4.12 -1.93 -1.07
N GLY A 103 -4.63 -1.46 -2.20
CA GLY A 103 -5.33 -2.32 -3.17
C GLY A 103 -4.44 -3.41 -3.73
N SER A 104 -3.16 -3.10 -4.00
CA SER A 104 -2.20 -4.10 -4.49
C SER A 104 -1.85 -5.14 -3.44
N ILE A 105 -1.69 -4.74 -2.17
CA ILE A 105 -1.44 -5.67 -1.06
C ILE A 105 -2.64 -6.60 -0.86
N LEU A 106 -3.86 -6.06 -0.84
CA LEU A 106 -5.09 -6.85 -0.75
C LEU A 106 -5.21 -7.83 -1.91
N PHE A 107 -4.94 -7.38 -3.14
CA PHE A 107 -4.91 -8.26 -4.29
C PHE A 107 -3.87 -9.38 -4.13
N LEU A 108 -2.66 -9.10 -3.69
CA LEU A 108 -1.63 -10.12 -3.47
C LEU A 108 -2.03 -11.15 -2.41
N ILE A 109 -2.70 -10.72 -1.33
CA ILE A 109 -3.25 -11.60 -0.30
C ILE A 109 -4.33 -12.50 -0.90
N VAL A 110 -5.35 -11.91 -1.54
CA VAL A 110 -6.45 -12.66 -2.16
C VAL A 110 -5.91 -13.63 -3.22
N ASN A 111 -4.97 -13.17 -4.05
CA ASN A 111 -4.36 -13.97 -5.08
C ASN A 111 -3.60 -15.17 -4.50
N HIS A 112 -2.84 -14.97 -3.42
CA HIS A 112 -2.07 -16.02 -2.76
C HIS A 112 -2.97 -17.10 -2.15
N TYR A 113 -4.05 -16.71 -1.46
CA TYR A 113 -4.92 -17.65 -0.74
C TYR A 113 -6.00 -18.29 -1.62
N PHE A 114 -6.57 -17.56 -2.57
CA PHE A 114 -7.75 -18.01 -3.32
C PHE A 114 -7.47 -18.35 -4.80
N LEU A 115 -6.51 -17.69 -5.44
CA LEU A 115 -6.35 -17.76 -6.91
C LEU A 115 -5.10 -18.54 -7.37
N CYS A 116 -4.14 -18.81 -6.49
CA CYS A 116 -2.84 -19.41 -6.84
C CYS A 116 -2.85 -20.95 -7.01
N GLY A 117 -4.02 -21.57 -7.15
CA GLY A 117 -4.17 -23.04 -7.27
C GLY A 117 -4.46 -23.59 -8.67
N LYS A 118 -4.70 -22.74 -9.67
CA LYS A 118 -5.12 -23.17 -11.03
C LYS A 118 -4.11 -22.75 -12.08
N ASN A 119 -3.33 -23.71 -12.59
CA ASN A 119 -2.30 -23.53 -13.60
C ASN A 119 -2.89 -23.41 -15.03
N ASN A 120 -3.84 -22.49 -15.22
CA ASN A 120 -4.52 -22.31 -16.50
C ASN A 120 -4.42 -20.86 -16.97
N LYS A 121 -4.19 -20.62 -18.27
CA LYS A 121 -3.98 -19.26 -18.82
C LYS A 121 -5.19 -18.34 -18.57
N THR A 122 -6.39 -18.91 -18.46
CA THR A 122 -7.62 -18.21 -18.04
C THR A 122 -7.57 -17.69 -16.60
N ALA A 123 -6.76 -18.27 -15.73
CA ALA A 123 -6.60 -17.81 -14.35
C ALA A 123 -5.90 -16.44 -14.28
N ILE A 124 -5.00 -16.11 -15.22
CA ILE A 124 -4.31 -14.80 -15.21
C ILE A 124 -5.28 -13.67 -15.51
N GLY A 125 -6.16 -13.83 -16.51
CA GLY A 125 -7.17 -12.82 -16.83
C GLY A 125 -8.13 -12.57 -15.66
N ILE A 126 -8.56 -13.65 -14.99
CA ILE A 126 -9.40 -13.57 -13.78
C ILE A 126 -8.64 -12.88 -12.64
N GLN A 127 -7.36 -13.17 -12.44
CA GLN A 127 -6.52 -12.51 -11.44
C GLN A 127 -6.39 -11.01 -11.71
N VAL A 128 -6.14 -10.59 -12.95
CA VAL A 128 -6.08 -9.16 -13.32
C VAL A 128 -7.41 -8.47 -13.05
N LEU A 129 -8.53 -9.12 -13.40
CA LEU A 129 -9.87 -8.57 -13.19
C LEU A 129 -10.16 -8.39 -11.68
N TRP A 130 -9.83 -9.38 -10.86
CA TRP A 130 -9.91 -9.25 -9.40
C TRP A 130 -9.00 -8.15 -8.85
N GLY A 131 -7.79 -8.00 -9.39
CA GLY A 131 -6.88 -6.92 -9.01
C GLY A 131 -7.46 -5.54 -9.29
N LEU A 132 -8.07 -5.36 -10.47
CA LEU A 132 -8.75 -4.12 -10.84
C LEU A 132 -9.99 -3.86 -9.97
N LEU A 133 -10.81 -4.88 -9.69
CA LEU A 133 -11.97 -4.73 -8.81
C LEU A 133 -11.58 -4.33 -7.39
N ILE A 134 -10.53 -4.95 -6.83
CA ILE A 134 -10.02 -4.60 -5.49
C ILE A 134 -9.46 -3.17 -5.50
N LEU A 135 -8.67 -2.79 -6.51
CA LEU A 135 -8.15 -1.44 -6.64
C LEU A 135 -9.28 -0.39 -6.77
N ALA A 136 -10.31 -0.69 -7.57
CA ALA A 136 -11.47 0.17 -7.73
C ALA A 136 -12.25 0.31 -6.40
N ALA A 137 -12.46 -0.80 -5.68
CA ALA A 137 -13.13 -0.78 -4.38
C ALA A 137 -12.35 0.04 -3.35
N VAL A 138 -11.02 -0.11 -3.28
CA VAL A 138 -10.19 0.70 -2.37
C VAL A 138 -10.24 2.18 -2.74
N ASN A 139 -10.13 2.52 -4.03
CA ASN A 139 -10.24 3.91 -4.46
C ASN A 139 -11.63 4.51 -4.16
N ALA A 140 -12.71 3.76 -4.36
CA ALA A 140 -14.06 4.19 -4.00
C ALA A 140 -14.23 4.40 -2.48
N LEU A 141 -13.59 3.57 -1.65
CA LEU A 141 -13.57 3.79 -0.20
C LEU A 141 -12.86 5.09 0.17
N TYR A 142 -11.70 5.37 -0.45
CA TYR A 142 -10.96 6.63 -0.23
C TYR A 142 -11.76 7.84 -0.70
N TYR A 143 -12.48 7.72 -1.82
CA TYR A 143 -13.37 8.75 -2.32
C TYR A 143 -14.47 9.10 -1.30
N ASN A 144 -15.20 8.08 -0.83
CA ASN A 144 -16.26 8.29 0.17
C ASN A 144 -15.71 8.79 1.52
N PHE A 145 -14.47 8.43 1.88
CA PHE A 145 -13.82 8.97 3.07
C PHE A 145 -13.42 10.44 2.93
N GLY A 146 -12.98 10.87 1.74
CA GLY A 146 -12.71 12.28 1.44
C GLY A 146 -13.97 13.13 1.55
N ASP A 147 -15.04 12.69 0.90
CA ASP A 147 -16.35 13.37 0.93
C ASP A 147 -16.92 13.47 2.37
N LEU A 148 -16.72 12.41 3.17
CA LEU A 148 -17.10 12.43 4.58
C LEU A 148 -16.31 13.46 5.40
N MET A 149 -14.99 13.60 5.16
CA MET A 149 -14.16 14.60 5.85
C MET A 149 -14.57 16.02 5.47
N ASP A 150 -14.89 16.25 4.20
CA ASP A 150 -15.34 17.55 3.70
C ASP A 150 -16.74 17.93 4.22
N SER A 151 -17.57 16.93 4.58
CA SER A 151 -18.91 17.16 5.17
C SER A 151 -18.91 17.47 6.67
N ILE A 152 -17.81 17.18 7.38
CA ILE A 152 -17.67 17.33 8.84
C ILE A 152 -16.93 18.62 9.23
N LEU A 153 -16.15 19.20 8.33
CA LEU A 153 -15.42 20.46 8.48
C LEU A 153 -16.24 21.67 7.99
#